data_AF-A0A4Q2XST7-F1
#
_entry.id   AF-A0A4Q2XST7-F1
#
_cell.length_a   1.000
_cell.length_b   1.000
_cell.length_c   1.000
_cell.angle_alpha   90.00
_cell.angle_beta   90.00
_cell.angle_gamma   90.00
#
_symmetry.space_group_name_H-M   'P 1'
#
loop_
_entity.id
_entity.type
_entity.pdbx_description
1 polymer ?
#
loop_
_entity_poly.entity_id
_entity_poly.type
_entity_poly.pdbx_seq_one_letter_code
_entity_poly.pdbx_strand_id
1 'polypeptide(L)'
;MLMRPAFRYFLPVLSGFLLAGCDRQATLSAPVKAAAPDGQKLSFNTHIQPILSENCYHCHGPDSGTREPKSEPLRLDREKFAFEKREDGNPVIVKGDPGASLLIRLLKTQNSEEVMPPPKSHKELTPDQIATIERWVTEGAEYEEHWSFIPPRKAPAPPVSHPEMVNNPVDAFVQEKLSKHNLTPRPLEDPRVLMRRASLDLTGLLPDAADVEAFAEDPSDANYQKYLEKLFASQSYAEHRTRYWLDYSRYADTHGLHFDNVRSIWPYRDYVIRAFAQNKPYDAFVREQLAGDMIPAKTADTWIATGYVRCNVS
;
A
#
# COMPACT_ATOMS: atom_id res chain seq x y z
N MET A 1 37.11 -72.65 8.34
CA MET A 1 36.45 -73.59 7.42
C MET A 1 35.57 -72.78 6.47
N LEU A 2 36.10 -72.58 5.25
CA LEU A 2 35.44 -72.38 3.95
C LEU A 2 34.30 -71.34 3.73
N MET A 3 34.61 -70.47 2.75
CA MET A 3 33.78 -69.99 1.62
C MET A 3 33.16 -68.56 1.64
N ARG A 4 33.83 -67.68 0.88
CA ARG A 4 33.27 -66.62 0.00
C ARG A 4 32.52 -67.25 -1.21
N PRO A 5 31.94 -66.50 -2.18
CA PRO A 5 31.24 -65.19 -2.22
C PRO A 5 29.92 -65.26 -3.04
N ALA A 6 29.16 -64.15 -3.15
CA ALA A 6 28.39 -63.85 -4.37
C ALA A 6 27.95 -62.38 -4.44
N PHE A 7 28.54 -61.66 -5.40
CA PHE A 7 28.09 -60.38 -5.93
C PHE A 7 26.83 -60.61 -6.78
N ARG A 8 25.80 -59.77 -6.67
CA ARG A 8 24.75 -59.67 -7.69
C ARG A 8 24.37 -58.20 -7.91
N TYR A 9 24.59 -57.78 -9.14
CA TYR A 9 24.23 -56.50 -9.73
C TYR A 9 22.72 -56.26 -9.69
N PHE A 10 22.29 -55.04 -9.41
CA PHE A 10 21.01 -54.51 -9.87
C PHE A 10 21.21 -53.09 -10.39
N LEU A 11 21.01 -52.94 -11.70
CA LEU A 11 20.92 -51.66 -12.42
C LEU A 11 19.56 -50.97 -12.12
N PRO A 12 19.43 -49.67 -12.38
CA PRO A 12 18.42 -48.80 -11.80
C PRO A 12 17.08 -48.88 -12.55
N VAL A 13 15.97 -48.76 -11.83
CA VAL A 13 14.66 -48.45 -12.41
C VAL A 13 14.47 -46.94 -12.33
N LEU A 14 14.76 -46.24 -13.44
CA LEU A 14 14.29 -44.87 -13.66
C LEU A 14 12.76 -44.92 -13.84
N SER A 15 12.02 -44.54 -12.80
CA SER A 15 10.61 -44.17 -12.96
C SER A 15 10.55 -42.69 -13.33
N GLY A 16 10.19 -42.42 -14.58
CA GLY A 16 9.91 -41.06 -15.06
C GLY A 16 8.64 -40.51 -14.44
N PHE A 17 8.79 -39.56 -13.52
CA PHE A 17 7.69 -38.67 -13.13
C PHE A 17 7.58 -37.56 -14.18
N LEU A 18 6.58 -37.68 -15.06
CA LEU A 18 6.08 -36.58 -15.88
C LEU A 18 5.38 -35.58 -14.95
N LEU A 19 6.12 -34.58 -14.48
CA LEU A 19 5.54 -33.36 -13.93
C LEU A 19 4.98 -32.55 -15.10
N ALA A 20 3.68 -32.71 -15.36
CA ALA A 20 2.91 -31.72 -16.10
C ALA A 20 2.83 -30.45 -15.23
N GLY A 21 3.84 -29.59 -15.36
CA GLY A 21 3.81 -28.24 -14.80
C GLY A 21 2.73 -27.45 -15.52
N CYS A 22 1.59 -27.22 -14.86
CA CYS A 22 0.72 -26.12 -15.23
C CYS A 22 1.48 -24.81 -14.98
N ASP A 23 2.10 -24.28 -16.03
CA ASP A 23 2.49 -22.89 -16.12
C ASP A 23 1.22 -22.03 -16.06
N ARG A 24 0.77 -21.74 -14.84
CA ARG A 24 -0.01 -20.54 -14.55
C ARG A 24 0.93 -19.56 -13.89
N GLN A 25 1.70 -18.86 -14.72
CA GLN A 25 2.13 -17.52 -14.38
C GLN A 25 0.85 -16.68 -14.24
N ALA A 26 0.27 -16.69 -13.04
CA ALA A 26 -0.69 -15.70 -12.64
C ALA A 26 0.10 -14.39 -12.48
N THR A 27 0.19 -13.62 -13.55
CA THR A 27 0.48 -12.20 -13.46
C THR A 27 -0.61 -11.61 -12.57
N LEU A 28 -0.26 -11.31 -11.32
CA LEU A 28 -1.06 -10.48 -10.44
C LEU A 28 -1.02 -9.05 -10.98
N SER A 29 -1.68 -8.82 -12.11
CA SER A 29 -2.13 -7.48 -12.46
C SER A 29 -3.22 -7.14 -11.46
N ALA A 30 -2.90 -6.22 -10.54
CA ALA A 30 -3.90 -5.64 -9.66
C ALA A 30 -5.07 -5.14 -10.54
N PRO A 31 -6.34 -5.51 -10.24
CA PRO A 31 -7.45 -4.99 -11.00
C PRO A 31 -7.45 -3.46 -10.84
N VAL A 32 -7.24 -2.75 -11.94
CA VAL A 32 -7.58 -1.33 -12.03
C VAL A 32 -9.06 -1.25 -11.71
N LYS A 33 -9.38 -0.62 -10.58
CA LYS A 33 -10.74 -0.54 -10.05
C LYS A 33 -11.59 0.22 -11.08
N ALA A 34 -12.36 -0.52 -11.87
CA ALA A 34 -13.21 0.04 -12.91
C ALA A 34 -14.45 0.70 -12.31
N ALA A 35 -14.74 1.90 -12.81
CA ALA A 35 -15.93 2.73 -12.69
C ALA A 35 -16.44 3.09 -11.27
N ALA A 36 -16.56 4.40 -11.02
CA ALA A 36 -17.43 4.89 -9.96
C ALA A 36 -18.89 4.46 -10.23
N PRO A 37 -19.70 4.15 -9.20
CA PRO A 37 -21.11 3.86 -9.38
C PRO A 37 -21.83 4.98 -10.13
N ASP A 38 -22.86 4.62 -10.91
CA ASP A 38 -23.72 5.61 -11.57
C ASP A 38 -24.27 6.61 -10.55
N GLY A 39 -24.12 7.90 -10.85
CA GLY A 39 -24.60 9.01 -10.02
C GLY A 39 -23.57 9.66 -9.08
N GLN A 40 -22.35 9.13 -8.95
CA GLN A 40 -21.24 9.80 -8.24
C GLN A 40 -20.24 10.43 -9.21
N LYS A 41 -19.87 11.70 -8.97
CA LYS A 41 -18.84 12.41 -9.74
C LYS A 41 -17.51 11.65 -9.68
N LEU A 42 -16.81 11.57 -10.81
CA LEU A 42 -15.50 10.93 -10.89
C LEU A 42 -14.44 11.73 -10.15
N SER A 43 -13.75 11.07 -9.23
CA SER A 43 -12.53 11.60 -8.62
C SER A 43 -11.32 11.44 -9.56
N PHE A 44 -10.57 12.52 -9.77
CA PHE A 44 -9.34 12.51 -10.58
C PHE A 44 -8.31 11.56 -9.99
N ASN A 45 -7.98 11.69 -8.71
CA ASN A 45 -6.94 10.87 -8.06
C ASN A 45 -7.29 9.38 -8.05
N THR A 46 -8.58 9.05 -7.87
CA THR A 46 -9.01 7.66 -7.71
C THR A 46 -9.25 6.95 -9.05
N HIS A 47 -9.84 7.66 -10.03
CA HIS A 47 -10.34 7.03 -11.26
C HIS A 47 -9.55 7.42 -12.51
N ILE A 48 -8.99 8.64 -12.58
CA ILE A 48 -8.40 9.17 -13.82
C ILE A 48 -6.88 9.11 -13.79
N GLN A 49 -6.26 9.60 -12.72
CA GLN A 49 -4.82 9.64 -12.56
C GLN A 49 -4.17 8.26 -12.71
N PRO A 50 -4.72 7.13 -12.19
CA PRO A 50 -4.13 5.82 -12.43
C PRO A 50 -4.13 5.42 -13.92
N ILE A 51 -5.19 5.77 -14.66
CA ILE A 51 -5.28 5.48 -16.10
C ILE A 51 -4.24 6.31 -16.86
N LEU A 52 -4.13 7.61 -16.56
CA LEU A 52 -3.15 8.49 -17.21
C LEU A 52 -1.71 8.15 -16.83
N SER A 53 -1.47 7.80 -15.56
CA SER A 53 -0.15 7.39 -15.08
C SER A 53 0.33 6.12 -15.74
N GLU A 54 -0.56 5.14 -15.87
CA GLU A 54 -0.23 3.89 -16.52
C GLU A 54 -0.03 4.09 -18.03
N ASN A 55 -0.91 4.83 -18.71
CA ASN A 55 -0.96 4.81 -20.18
C ASN A 55 -0.31 6.02 -20.86
N CYS A 56 -0.18 7.16 -20.18
CA CYS A 56 0.13 8.44 -20.83
C CYS A 56 1.39 9.12 -20.30
N TYR A 57 1.70 9.02 -18.99
CA TYR A 57 2.75 9.84 -18.37
C TYR A 57 4.17 9.54 -18.82
N HIS A 58 4.41 8.39 -19.48
CA HIS A 58 5.71 8.16 -20.11
C HIS A 58 6.03 9.20 -21.19
N CYS A 59 5.04 9.58 -22.03
CA CYS A 59 5.24 10.56 -23.09
C CYS A 59 4.59 11.92 -22.80
N HIS A 60 3.68 12.00 -21.83
CA HIS A 60 2.93 13.23 -21.52
C HIS A 60 2.93 13.54 -20.01
N GLY A 61 4.02 13.21 -19.31
CA GLY A 61 4.14 13.36 -17.87
C GLY A 61 5.32 14.23 -17.41
N PRO A 62 5.79 14.03 -16.17
CA PRO A 62 6.72 14.95 -15.53
C PRO A 62 8.15 14.89 -16.09
N ASP A 63 8.57 13.81 -16.73
CA ASP A 63 9.92 13.69 -17.31
C ASP A 63 10.03 14.45 -18.64
N SER A 64 10.80 15.54 -18.69
CA SER A 64 10.99 16.33 -19.91
C SER A 64 11.72 15.62 -21.04
N GLY A 65 12.55 14.61 -20.74
CA GLY A 65 13.33 13.90 -21.78
C GLY A 65 12.45 13.08 -22.73
N THR A 66 11.36 12.54 -22.19
CA THR A 66 10.44 11.63 -22.87
C THR A 66 9.18 12.32 -23.40
N ARG A 67 8.98 13.62 -23.15
CA ARG A 67 7.78 14.34 -23.57
C ARG A 67 7.60 14.37 -25.08
N GLU A 68 6.37 14.17 -25.52
CA GLU A 68 5.94 14.28 -26.91
C GLU A 68 4.73 15.22 -27.07
N PRO A 69 4.51 15.76 -28.29
CA PRO A 69 5.50 15.83 -29.37
C PRO A 69 6.68 16.74 -28.98
N LYS A 70 7.86 16.53 -29.57
CA LYS A 70 9.06 17.38 -29.28
C LYS A 70 8.88 18.86 -29.63
N SER A 71 8.06 19.18 -30.63
CA SER A 71 7.78 20.56 -31.05
C SER A 71 6.93 21.31 -30.02
N GLU A 72 5.96 20.64 -29.42
CA GLU A 72 5.01 21.23 -28.48
C GLU A 72 4.66 20.22 -27.36
N PRO A 73 5.55 20.08 -26.35
CA PRO A 73 5.43 19.06 -25.31
C PRO A 73 4.11 19.14 -24.54
N LEU A 74 3.35 18.04 -24.49
CA LEU A 74 2.13 17.95 -23.69
C LEU A 74 2.42 17.43 -22.28
N ARG A 75 1.71 17.98 -21.30
CA ARG A 75 1.70 17.56 -19.90
C ARG A 75 0.26 17.27 -19.47
N LEU A 76 -0.04 16.00 -19.20
CA LEU A 76 -1.34 15.56 -18.66
C LEU A 76 -1.30 15.37 -17.15
N ASP A 77 -0.10 15.42 -16.54
CA ASP A 77 0.12 15.28 -15.10
C ASP A 77 -0.30 16.52 -14.29
N ARG A 78 -0.45 17.69 -14.93
CA ARG A 78 -0.92 18.91 -14.26
C ARG A 78 -1.99 19.63 -15.03
N GLU A 79 -3.01 20.05 -14.28
CA GLU A 79 -4.18 20.78 -14.76
C GLU A 79 -3.83 21.90 -15.72
N LYS A 80 -2.96 22.83 -15.29
CA LYS A 80 -2.63 24.04 -16.04
C LYS A 80 -2.26 23.73 -17.50
N PHE A 81 -1.46 22.70 -17.72
CA PHE A 81 -0.93 22.38 -19.04
C PHE A 81 -1.89 21.50 -19.86
N ALA A 82 -2.73 20.70 -19.21
CA ALA A 82 -3.74 19.89 -19.89
C ALA A 82 -4.82 20.76 -20.55
N PHE A 83 -5.06 21.95 -20.00
CA PHE A 83 -6.04 22.94 -20.49
C PHE A 83 -5.39 24.15 -21.18
N GLU A 84 -4.07 24.16 -21.34
CA GLU A 84 -3.40 25.24 -22.06
C GLU A 84 -3.72 25.16 -23.55
N LYS A 85 -3.96 26.32 -24.17
CA LYS A 85 -4.19 26.40 -25.61
C LYS A 85 -2.93 25.98 -26.35
N ARG A 86 -3.13 25.17 -27.38
CA ARG A 86 -2.08 24.71 -28.28
C ARG A 86 -1.89 25.70 -29.43
N GLU A 87 -0.93 25.45 -30.31
CA GLU A 87 -0.67 26.26 -31.51
C GLU A 87 -1.93 26.46 -32.39
N ASP A 88 -2.84 25.49 -32.42
CA ASP A 88 -4.11 25.56 -33.14
C ASP A 88 -5.21 26.38 -32.43
N GLY A 89 -4.89 26.94 -31.25
CA GLY A 89 -5.78 27.75 -30.43
C GLY A 89 -6.70 26.98 -29.50
N ASN A 90 -6.71 25.64 -29.56
CA ASN A 90 -7.57 24.77 -28.74
C ASN A 90 -6.74 23.97 -27.71
N PRO A 91 -7.27 23.72 -26.50
CA PRO A 91 -6.63 22.80 -25.57
C PRO A 91 -6.86 21.34 -25.98
N VAL A 92 -5.99 20.44 -25.51
CA VAL A 92 -6.14 19.00 -25.77
C VAL A 92 -7.39 18.41 -25.08
N ILE A 93 -7.79 19.00 -23.95
CA ILE A 93 -9.00 18.67 -23.22
C ILE A 93 -9.88 19.92 -23.15
N VAL A 94 -11.11 19.81 -23.65
CA VAL A 94 -12.13 20.86 -23.56
C VAL A 94 -13.11 20.46 -22.45
N LYS A 95 -13.10 21.22 -21.35
CA LYS A 95 -13.94 20.94 -20.16
C LYS A 95 -15.42 20.89 -20.55
N GLY A 96 -16.09 19.77 -20.26
CA GLY A 96 -17.52 19.58 -20.52
C GLY A 96 -17.86 19.16 -21.95
N ASP A 97 -16.89 19.11 -22.86
CA ASP A 97 -17.13 18.75 -24.27
C ASP A 97 -16.15 17.65 -24.73
N PRO A 98 -16.54 16.37 -24.58
CA PRO A 98 -15.75 15.26 -25.10
C PRO A 98 -15.61 15.28 -26.63
N GLY A 99 -16.60 15.81 -27.35
CA GLY A 99 -16.60 15.85 -28.82
C GLY A 99 -15.58 16.84 -29.38
N ALA A 100 -15.37 17.97 -28.68
CA ALA A 100 -14.34 18.95 -29.00
C ALA A 100 -12.96 18.59 -28.42
N SER A 101 -12.87 17.62 -27.52
CA SER A 101 -11.62 17.24 -26.86
C SER A 101 -10.75 16.33 -27.73
N LEU A 102 -9.59 16.85 -28.16
CA LEU A 102 -8.60 16.10 -28.94
C LEU A 102 -8.19 14.80 -28.23
N LEU A 103 -8.05 14.81 -26.90
CA LEU A 103 -7.75 13.60 -26.12
C LEU A 103 -8.72 12.47 -26.46
N ILE A 104 -10.04 12.72 -26.42
CA ILE A 104 -11.06 11.70 -26.64
C ILE A 104 -11.03 11.20 -28.09
N ARG A 105 -10.79 12.09 -29.06
CA ARG A 105 -10.62 11.71 -30.47
C ARG A 105 -9.45 10.75 -30.66
N LEU A 106 -8.29 11.03 -30.04
CA LEU A 106 -7.09 10.19 -30.17
C LEU A 106 -7.23 8.85 -29.44
N LEU A 107 -8.02 8.78 -28.37
CA LEU A 107 -8.32 7.53 -27.68
C LEU A 107 -9.26 6.60 -28.49
N LYS A 108 -10.08 7.15 -29.40
CA LYS A 108 -11.12 6.40 -30.14
C LYS A 108 -10.81 6.15 -31.61
N THR A 109 -9.80 6.83 -32.17
CA THR A 109 -9.46 6.68 -33.59
C THR A 109 -8.93 5.28 -33.91
N GLN A 110 -9.24 4.82 -35.12
CA GLN A 110 -8.71 3.56 -35.66
C GLN A 110 -7.42 3.77 -36.48
N ASN A 111 -6.99 5.03 -36.66
CA ASN A 111 -5.74 5.34 -37.36
C ASN A 111 -4.54 5.06 -36.44
N SER A 112 -3.71 4.07 -36.80
CA SER A 112 -2.54 3.65 -36.02
C SER A 112 -1.47 4.73 -35.85
N GLU A 113 -1.44 5.72 -36.74
CA GLU A 113 -0.49 6.84 -36.68
C GLU A 113 -0.95 7.96 -35.73
N GLU A 114 -2.25 8.03 -35.44
CA GLU A 114 -2.84 9.06 -34.56
C GLU A 114 -3.27 8.51 -33.20
N VAL A 115 -3.57 7.22 -33.11
CA VAL A 115 -4.11 6.62 -31.88
C VAL A 115 -3.14 6.80 -30.71
N MET A 116 -3.71 7.13 -29.56
CA MET A 116 -2.98 7.26 -28.31
C MET A 116 -3.52 6.24 -27.31
N PRO A 117 -2.65 5.49 -26.59
CA PRO A 117 -1.20 5.43 -26.77
C PRO A 117 -0.78 4.85 -28.13
N PRO A 118 0.37 5.26 -28.69
CA PRO A 118 0.84 4.73 -29.96
C PRO A 118 1.11 3.22 -29.87
N PRO A 119 0.91 2.42 -30.92
CA PRO A 119 1.14 0.97 -30.87
C PRO A 119 2.55 0.56 -30.41
N LYS A 120 3.56 1.38 -30.74
CA LYS A 120 4.96 1.21 -30.29
C LYS A 120 5.16 1.32 -28.77
N SER A 121 4.19 1.86 -28.04
CA SER A 121 4.23 1.93 -26.57
C SER A 121 3.85 0.60 -25.91
N HIS A 122 3.25 -0.33 -26.67
CA HIS A 122 2.69 -1.58 -26.17
C HIS A 122 1.67 -1.40 -25.04
N LYS A 123 0.99 -0.25 -24.99
CA LYS A 123 -0.09 0.07 -24.04
C LYS A 123 -1.38 0.30 -24.80
N GLU A 124 -2.46 -0.26 -24.27
CA GLU A 124 -3.80 -0.13 -24.84
C GLU A 124 -4.79 0.15 -23.71
N LEU A 125 -5.68 1.12 -23.92
CA LEU A 125 -6.76 1.36 -22.99
C LEU A 125 -7.90 0.37 -23.27
N THR A 126 -8.48 -0.14 -22.20
CA THR A 126 -9.75 -0.87 -22.27
C THR A 126 -10.91 0.06 -22.61
N PRO A 127 -12.01 -0.44 -23.20
CA PRO A 127 -13.21 0.35 -23.45
C PRO A 127 -13.73 1.07 -22.19
N ASP A 128 -13.68 0.43 -21.02
CA ASP A 128 -14.12 1.01 -19.74
C ASP A 128 -13.23 2.18 -19.30
N GLN A 129 -11.92 2.12 -19.53
CA GLN A 129 -11.01 3.22 -19.24
C GLN A 129 -11.27 4.41 -20.16
N ILE A 130 -11.50 4.17 -21.46
CA ILE A 130 -11.86 5.23 -22.42
C ILE A 130 -13.18 5.89 -22.01
N ALA A 131 -14.20 5.09 -21.67
CA ALA A 131 -15.50 5.58 -21.19
C ALA A 131 -15.36 6.38 -19.89
N THR A 132 -14.48 5.96 -18.98
CA THR A 132 -14.20 6.67 -17.72
C THR A 132 -13.58 8.04 -17.97
N ILE A 133 -12.60 8.13 -18.87
CA ILE A 133 -11.99 9.42 -19.25
C ILE A 133 -13.01 10.32 -19.95
N GLU A 134 -13.79 9.78 -20.88
CA GLU A 134 -14.84 10.52 -21.59
C GLU A 134 -15.89 11.09 -20.63
N ARG A 135 -16.34 10.28 -19.66
CA ARG A 135 -17.25 10.73 -18.61
C ARG A 135 -16.63 11.83 -17.76
N TRP A 136 -15.36 11.70 -17.37
CA TRP A 136 -14.67 12.74 -16.60
C TRP A 136 -14.56 14.06 -17.38
N VAL A 137 -14.29 14.00 -18.69
CA VAL A 137 -14.31 15.20 -19.54
C VAL A 137 -15.71 15.82 -19.58
N THR A 138 -16.75 15.00 -19.72
CA THR A 138 -18.15 15.42 -19.67
C THR A 138 -18.50 16.12 -18.35
N GLU A 139 -18.00 15.61 -17.22
CA GLU A 139 -18.20 16.15 -15.87
C GLU A 139 -17.35 17.41 -15.57
N GLY A 140 -16.63 17.94 -16.57
CA GLY A 140 -15.86 19.18 -16.49
C GLY A 140 -14.35 19.02 -16.32
N ALA A 141 -13.83 17.79 -16.42
CA ALA A 141 -12.42 17.44 -16.32
C ALA A 141 -11.72 18.04 -15.08
N GLU A 142 -12.36 17.95 -13.91
CA GLU A 142 -11.78 18.52 -12.69
C GLU A 142 -10.53 17.73 -12.28
N TYR A 143 -9.41 18.42 -12.11
CA TYR A 143 -8.20 17.87 -11.51
C TYR A 143 -8.27 18.03 -10.00
N GLU A 144 -7.67 17.09 -9.28
CA GLU A 144 -7.54 17.15 -7.82
C GLU A 144 -6.08 17.42 -7.43
N GLU A 145 -5.89 18.03 -6.27
CA GLU A 145 -4.58 18.07 -5.63
C GLU A 145 -4.10 16.65 -5.31
N HIS A 146 -2.78 16.46 -5.18
CA HIS A 146 -2.25 15.17 -4.79
C HIS A 146 -2.85 14.73 -3.44
N TRP A 147 -3.26 13.46 -3.34
CA TRP A 147 -4.03 12.92 -2.21
C TRP A 147 -3.44 13.22 -0.83
N SER A 148 -2.11 13.37 -0.73
CA SER A 148 -1.40 13.66 0.52
C SER A 148 -1.58 15.10 1.03
N PHE A 149 -2.03 16.02 0.17
CA PHE A 149 -2.29 17.42 0.52
C PHE A 149 -3.77 17.71 0.76
N ILE A 150 -4.66 16.78 0.41
CA ILE A 150 -6.10 16.89 0.68
C ILE A 150 -6.35 16.43 2.12
N PRO A 151 -6.90 17.29 3.01
CA PRO A 151 -7.21 16.88 4.36
C PRO A 151 -8.22 15.72 4.38
N PRO A 152 -7.96 14.64 5.13
CA PRO A 152 -8.89 13.52 5.23
C PRO A 152 -10.19 13.98 5.90
N ARG A 153 -11.32 13.62 5.31
CA ARG A 153 -12.66 13.90 5.87
C ARG A 153 -13.27 12.62 6.40
N LYS A 154 -13.85 12.68 7.61
CA LYS A 154 -14.54 11.54 8.21
C LYS A 154 -15.81 11.24 7.40
N ALA A 155 -15.84 10.09 6.73
CA ALA A 155 -17.03 9.61 6.05
C ALA A 155 -18.08 9.11 7.06
N PRO A 156 -19.39 9.27 6.77
CA PRO A 156 -20.42 8.60 7.54
C PRO A 156 -20.28 7.08 7.40
N ALA A 157 -20.60 6.34 8.45
CA ALA A 157 -20.66 4.88 8.38
C ALA A 157 -21.77 4.46 7.39
N PRO A 158 -21.53 3.45 6.55
CA PRO A 158 -22.55 2.98 5.61
C PRO A 158 -23.70 2.31 6.38
N PRO A 159 -24.90 2.25 5.77
CA PRO A 159 -26.00 1.44 6.30
C PRO A 159 -25.56 -0.02 6.41
N VAL A 160 -25.93 -0.68 7.50
CA VAL A 160 -25.59 -2.08 7.78
C VAL A 160 -26.84 -2.93 7.79
N SER A 161 -26.76 -4.10 7.14
CA SER A 161 -27.85 -5.09 7.14
C SER A 161 -27.91 -5.87 8.45
N HIS A 162 -26.79 -5.94 9.19
CA HIS A 162 -26.65 -6.71 10.42
C HIS A 162 -26.05 -5.84 11.55
N PRO A 163 -26.86 -4.96 12.17
CA PRO A 163 -26.42 -4.08 13.25
C PRO A 163 -25.81 -4.84 14.44
N GLU A 164 -26.27 -6.06 14.70
CA GLU A 164 -25.79 -6.94 15.77
C GLU A 164 -24.33 -7.38 15.59
N MET A 165 -23.79 -7.31 14.37
CA MET A 165 -22.40 -7.65 14.03
C MET A 165 -21.50 -6.41 13.93
N VAL A 166 -21.95 -5.23 14.39
CA VAL A 166 -21.18 -3.99 14.36
C VAL A 166 -20.78 -3.59 15.78
N ASN A 167 -19.51 -3.81 16.13
CA ASN A 167 -18.94 -3.37 17.41
C ASN A 167 -18.40 -1.94 17.30
N ASN A 168 -17.89 -1.57 16.13
CA ASN A 168 -17.33 -0.25 15.88
C ASN A 168 -17.62 0.22 14.43
N PRO A 169 -17.42 1.52 14.12
CA PRO A 169 -17.72 2.06 12.79
C PRO A 169 -16.97 1.39 11.62
N VAL A 170 -15.80 0.79 11.86
CA VAL A 170 -15.04 0.05 10.83
C VAL A 170 -15.78 -1.20 10.38
N ASP A 171 -16.47 -1.88 11.30
CA ASP A 171 -17.22 -3.10 10.99
C ASP A 171 -18.34 -2.81 9.98
N ALA A 172 -18.95 -1.62 10.04
CA ALA A 172 -19.93 -1.20 9.05
C ALA A 172 -19.34 -1.12 7.63
N PHE A 173 -18.13 -0.57 7.48
CA PHE A 173 -17.43 -0.53 6.19
C PHE A 173 -17.03 -1.93 5.71
N VAL A 174 -16.63 -2.83 6.62
CA VAL A 174 -16.32 -4.23 6.29
C VAL A 174 -17.57 -4.95 5.81
N GLN A 175 -18.70 -4.83 6.53
CA GLN A 175 -19.98 -5.43 6.13
C GLN A 175 -20.48 -4.94 4.78
N GLU A 176 -20.35 -3.64 4.49
CA GLU A 176 -20.72 -3.07 3.19
C GLU A 176 -19.92 -3.74 2.05
N LYS A 177 -18.61 -3.97 2.26
CA LYS A 177 -17.76 -4.64 1.28
C LYS A 177 -18.05 -6.12 1.14
N LEU A 178 -18.25 -6.83 2.24
CA LEU A 178 -18.63 -8.24 2.22
C LEU A 178 -19.95 -8.43 1.46
N SER A 179 -20.96 -7.61 1.73
CA SER A 179 -22.25 -7.64 1.05
C SER A 179 -22.12 -7.38 -0.45
N LYS A 180 -21.33 -6.37 -0.86
CA LYS A 180 -21.05 -6.09 -2.28
C LYS A 180 -20.40 -7.26 -3.02
N HIS A 181 -19.65 -8.10 -2.31
CA HIS A 181 -18.98 -9.28 -2.86
C HIS A 181 -19.72 -10.59 -2.59
N ASN A 182 -20.95 -10.55 -2.05
CA ASN A 182 -21.73 -11.73 -1.64
C ASN A 182 -20.95 -12.66 -0.69
N LEU A 183 -20.16 -12.08 0.21
CA LEU A 183 -19.38 -12.79 1.21
C LEU A 183 -20.02 -12.65 2.59
N THR A 184 -19.89 -13.68 3.41
CA THR A 184 -20.31 -13.68 4.81
C THR A 184 -19.09 -13.72 5.73
N PRO A 185 -19.12 -13.04 6.90
CA PRO A 185 -18.08 -13.18 7.91
C PRO A 185 -17.88 -14.64 8.31
N ARG A 186 -16.64 -14.99 8.65
CA ARG A 186 -16.33 -16.28 9.27
C ARG A 186 -16.75 -16.26 10.75
N PRO A 187 -17.06 -17.42 11.35
CA PRO A 187 -17.25 -17.49 12.79
C PRO A 187 -16.00 -17.00 13.53
N LEU A 188 -16.20 -16.57 14.77
CA LEU A 188 -15.11 -16.23 15.68
C LEU A 188 -14.14 -17.41 15.80
N GLU A 189 -12.86 -17.08 15.88
CA GLU A 189 -11.78 -18.06 15.99
C GLU A 189 -11.78 -18.72 17.38
N ASP A 190 -11.20 -19.91 17.48
CA ASP A 190 -10.94 -20.57 18.76
C ASP A 190 -10.19 -19.63 19.73
N PRO A 191 -10.59 -19.52 21.02
CA PRO A 191 -9.98 -18.59 21.98
C PRO A 191 -8.46 -18.74 22.10
N ARG A 192 -7.94 -19.98 22.01
CA ARG A 192 -6.51 -20.26 22.16
C ARG A 192 -5.75 -19.80 20.92
N VAL A 193 -6.33 -19.99 19.73
CA VAL A 193 -5.79 -19.47 18.47
C VAL A 193 -5.81 -17.94 18.46
N LEU A 194 -6.88 -17.32 18.95
CA LEU A 194 -7.00 -15.87 19.03
C LEU A 194 -5.88 -15.25 19.90
N MET A 195 -5.63 -15.81 21.08
CA MET A 195 -4.53 -15.34 21.94
C MET A 195 -3.16 -15.57 21.34
N ARG A 196 -2.95 -16.72 20.70
CA ARG A 196 -1.68 -17.00 20.01
C ARG A 196 -1.39 -15.95 18.94
N ARG A 197 -2.39 -15.60 18.12
CA ARG A 197 -2.25 -14.55 17.09
C ARG A 197 -1.93 -13.20 17.73
N ALA A 198 -2.72 -12.77 18.73
CA ALA A 198 -2.50 -11.50 19.41
C ALA A 198 -1.08 -11.40 20.03
N SER A 199 -0.62 -12.44 20.70
CA SER A 199 0.72 -12.48 21.30
C SER A 199 1.81 -12.36 20.26
N LEU A 200 1.74 -13.17 19.18
CA LEU A 200 2.75 -13.16 18.13
C LEU A 200 2.76 -11.84 17.36
N ASP A 201 1.60 -11.26 17.07
CA ASP A 201 1.50 -10.01 16.32
C ASP A 201 1.99 -8.81 17.14
N LEU A 202 1.71 -8.80 18.45
CA LEU A 202 2.06 -7.67 19.31
C LEU A 202 3.48 -7.78 19.88
N THR A 203 3.93 -8.99 20.23
CA THR A 203 5.21 -9.19 20.94
C THR A 203 6.23 -10.01 20.15
N GLY A 204 5.81 -10.72 19.10
CA GLY A 204 6.66 -11.69 18.41
C GLY A 204 6.89 -13.00 19.17
N LEU A 205 6.25 -13.17 20.34
CA LEU A 205 6.44 -14.30 21.23
C LEU A 205 5.13 -15.09 21.39
N LEU A 206 5.27 -16.36 21.77
CA LEU A 206 4.13 -17.20 22.14
C LEU A 206 3.50 -16.72 23.46
N PRO A 207 2.18 -16.87 23.62
CA PRO A 207 1.50 -16.48 24.86
C PRO A 207 1.90 -17.40 26.03
N ASP A 208 1.82 -16.88 27.25
CA ASP A 208 1.95 -17.70 28.46
C ASP A 208 0.79 -18.71 28.54
N ALA A 209 1.10 -19.96 28.84
CA ALA A 209 0.08 -21.01 28.92
C ALA A 209 -1.04 -20.68 29.92
N ALA A 210 -0.70 -20.06 31.06
CA ALA A 210 -1.67 -19.65 32.07
C ALA A 210 -2.66 -18.58 31.57
N ASP A 211 -2.21 -17.63 30.75
CA ASP A 211 -3.11 -16.64 30.16
C ASP A 211 -4.05 -17.33 29.15
N VAL A 212 -3.54 -18.29 28.38
CA VAL A 212 -4.33 -19.05 27.40
C VAL A 212 -5.43 -19.84 28.08
N GLU A 213 -5.13 -20.55 29.17
CA GLU A 213 -6.16 -21.28 29.92
C GLU A 213 -7.19 -20.31 30.52
N ALA A 214 -6.75 -19.22 31.14
CA ALA A 214 -7.65 -18.26 31.79
C ALA A 214 -8.65 -17.63 30.80
N PHE A 215 -8.22 -17.29 29.59
CA PHE A 215 -9.12 -16.76 28.56
C PHE A 215 -9.96 -17.84 27.89
N ALA A 216 -9.45 -19.06 27.74
CA ALA A 216 -10.23 -20.17 27.19
C ALA A 216 -11.40 -20.55 28.09
N GLU A 217 -11.28 -20.36 29.40
CA GLU A 217 -12.36 -20.55 30.39
C GLU A 217 -13.43 -19.45 30.32
N ASP A 218 -13.03 -18.20 30.07
CA ASP A 218 -13.93 -17.04 29.93
C ASP A 218 -13.49 -16.15 28.74
N PRO A 219 -13.92 -16.50 27.50
CA PRO A 219 -13.53 -15.81 26.28
C PRO A 219 -14.36 -14.54 26.04
N SER A 220 -14.57 -13.74 27.09
CA SER A 220 -15.27 -12.47 27.00
C SER A 220 -14.38 -11.34 26.46
N ASP A 221 -15.00 -10.37 25.80
CA ASP A 221 -14.30 -9.19 25.26
C ASP A 221 -13.52 -8.43 26.35
N ALA A 222 -14.04 -8.41 27.58
CA ALA A 222 -13.36 -7.78 28.71
C ALA A 222 -12.04 -8.48 29.07
N ASN A 223 -12.01 -9.82 29.08
CA ASN A 223 -10.79 -10.57 29.33
C ASN A 223 -9.81 -10.47 28.16
N TYR A 224 -10.32 -10.44 26.93
CA TYR A 224 -9.49 -10.21 25.76
C TYR A 224 -8.80 -8.84 25.83
N GLN A 225 -9.56 -7.78 26.14
CA GLN A 225 -9.03 -6.43 26.31
C GLN A 225 -7.97 -6.36 27.40
N LYS A 226 -8.21 -6.98 28.56
CA LYS A 226 -7.23 -7.07 29.65
C LYS A 226 -5.94 -7.78 29.22
N TYR A 227 -6.05 -8.83 28.42
CA TYR A 227 -4.90 -9.53 27.86
C TYR A 227 -4.12 -8.63 26.89
N LEU A 228 -4.81 -7.92 25.98
CA LEU A 228 -4.15 -6.96 25.08
C LEU A 228 -3.42 -5.85 25.85
N GLU A 229 -4.03 -5.32 26.91
CA GLU A 229 -3.39 -4.32 27.79
C GLU A 229 -2.14 -4.86 28.46
N LYS A 230 -2.15 -6.12 28.93
CA LYS A 230 -0.94 -6.80 29.44
C LYS A 230 0.16 -6.86 28.37
N LEU A 231 -0.20 -7.19 27.12
CA LEU A 231 0.76 -7.24 26.01
C LEU A 231 1.31 -5.85 25.67
N PHE A 232 0.46 -4.83 25.55
CA PHE A 232 0.89 -3.45 25.26
C PHE A 232 1.80 -2.86 26.33
N ALA A 233 1.62 -3.25 27.59
CA ALA A 233 2.48 -2.82 28.69
C ALA A 233 3.84 -3.57 28.75
N SER A 234 4.03 -4.61 27.92
CA SER A 234 5.23 -5.44 27.97
C SER A 234 6.43 -4.81 27.25
N GLN A 235 7.63 -5.11 27.74
CA GLN A 235 8.88 -4.74 27.06
C GLN A 235 8.99 -5.39 25.67
N SER A 236 8.54 -6.64 25.54
CA SER A 236 8.56 -7.37 24.28
C SER A 236 7.69 -6.72 23.21
N TYR A 237 6.55 -6.12 23.58
CA TYR A 237 5.76 -5.30 22.65
C TYR A 237 6.58 -4.11 22.13
N ALA A 238 7.20 -3.35 23.03
CA ALA A 238 7.99 -2.18 22.65
C ALA A 238 9.15 -2.55 21.71
N GLU A 239 9.87 -3.63 22.01
CA GLU A 239 10.96 -4.15 21.17
C GLU A 239 10.45 -4.65 19.81
N HIS A 240 9.34 -5.39 19.79
CA HIS A 240 8.75 -5.92 18.57
C HIS A 240 8.27 -4.80 17.63
N ARG A 241 7.58 -3.79 18.16
CA ARG A 241 7.18 -2.59 17.39
C ARG A 241 8.37 -1.78 16.93
N THR A 242 9.40 -1.65 17.78
CA THR A 242 10.64 -0.95 17.43
C THR A 242 11.31 -1.60 16.23
N ARG A 243 11.41 -2.93 16.17
CA ARG A 243 12.01 -3.63 15.03
C ARG A 243 11.40 -3.18 13.69
N TYR A 244 10.08 -3.15 13.58
CA TYR A 244 9.41 -2.68 12.36
C TYR A 244 9.73 -1.21 12.06
N TRP A 245 9.72 -0.33 13.08
CA TRP A 245 10.07 1.08 12.88
C TRP A 245 11.51 1.25 12.40
N LEU A 246 12.43 0.47 12.95
CA LEU A 246 13.84 0.50 12.57
C LEU A 246 14.04 0.07 11.13
N ASP A 247 13.31 -0.95 10.66
CA ASP A 247 13.28 -1.34 9.25
C ASP A 247 12.81 -0.17 8.36
N TYR A 248 11.71 0.50 8.72
CA TYR A 248 11.22 1.67 7.97
C TYR A 248 12.22 2.84 7.96
N SER A 249 12.89 3.08 9.09
CA SER A 249 13.90 4.13 9.21
C SER A 249 15.24 3.77 8.56
N ARG A 250 15.41 2.53 8.09
CA ARG A 250 16.68 1.99 7.57
C ARG A 250 17.79 2.02 8.62
N TYR A 251 17.47 1.66 9.85
CA TYR A 251 18.46 1.50 10.90
C TYR A 251 19.41 0.33 10.55
N ALA A 252 20.70 0.57 10.73
CA ALA A 252 21.76 -0.42 10.73
C ALA A 252 22.80 -0.03 11.79
N ASP A 253 23.61 -0.99 12.26
CA ASP A 253 24.76 -0.70 13.12
C ASP A 253 26.01 -0.28 12.31
N THR A 254 25.92 -0.31 10.99
CA THR A 254 26.94 0.15 10.03
C THR A 254 26.35 1.14 9.02
N HIS A 255 27.22 1.80 8.24
CA HIS A 255 26.79 2.74 7.21
C HIS A 255 26.26 2.05 5.93
N GLY A 256 26.68 0.81 5.68
CA GLY A 256 26.23 0.01 4.53
C GLY A 256 26.57 0.59 3.15
N LEU A 257 25.94 0.02 2.12
CA LEU A 257 25.97 0.37 0.69
C LEU A 257 27.37 0.50 0.04
N HIS A 258 28.12 1.56 0.36
CA HIS A 258 29.40 1.92 -0.26
C HIS A 258 30.57 1.98 0.73
N PHE A 259 30.29 2.13 2.03
CA PHE A 259 31.30 2.15 3.09
C PHE A 259 30.72 1.46 4.31
N ASP A 260 31.14 0.24 4.63
CA ASP A 260 30.57 -0.55 5.73
C ASP A 260 31.27 -0.28 7.08
N ASN A 261 31.43 1.00 7.41
CA ASN A 261 32.03 1.40 8.69
C ASN A 261 31.00 1.32 9.82
N VAL A 262 31.46 1.02 11.04
CA VAL A 262 30.63 1.04 12.25
C VAL A 262 30.05 2.44 12.48
N ARG A 263 28.79 2.52 12.92
CA ARG A 263 28.16 3.77 13.38
C ARG A 263 27.58 3.61 14.78
N SER A 264 27.85 4.57 15.65
CA SER A 264 27.32 4.60 17.02
C SER A 264 25.95 5.26 17.06
N ILE A 265 24.93 4.59 16.51
CA ILE A 265 23.55 5.10 16.42
C ILE A 265 22.57 4.36 17.35
N TRP A 266 23.03 3.35 18.08
CA TRP A 266 22.22 2.57 19.02
C TRP A 266 21.43 3.40 20.05
N PRO A 267 21.83 4.62 20.48
CA PRO A 267 20.97 5.43 21.35
C PRO A 267 19.61 5.75 20.72
N TYR A 268 19.55 5.90 19.38
CA TYR A 268 18.31 6.11 18.65
C TYR A 268 17.41 4.87 18.69
N ARG A 269 17.95 3.65 18.52
CA ARG A 269 17.19 2.41 18.74
C ARG A 269 16.57 2.42 20.14
N ASP A 270 17.37 2.69 21.16
CA ASP A 270 16.90 2.64 22.54
C ASP A 270 15.85 3.73 22.83
N TYR A 271 15.97 4.90 22.19
CA TYR A 271 14.93 5.94 22.21
C TYR A 271 13.60 5.42 21.62
N VAL A 272 13.64 4.77 20.45
CA VAL A 272 12.42 4.22 19.82
C VAL A 272 11.77 3.16 20.71
N ILE A 273 12.55 2.29 21.35
CA ILE A 273 12.04 1.32 22.34
C ILE A 273 11.30 2.05 23.47
N ARG A 274 11.93 3.07 24.07
CA ARG A 274 11.29 3.86 25.13
C ARG A 274 10.03 4.57 24.65
N ALA A 275 10.02 5.11 23.43
CA ALA A 275 8.87 5.80 22.87
C ALA A 275 7.66 4.86 22.73
N PHE A 276 7.86 3.63 22.25
CA PHE A 276 6.79 2.63 22.18
C PHE A 276 6.38 2.14 23.57
N ALA A 277 7.32 1.87 24.47
CA ALA A 277 7.03 1.42 25.83
C ALA A 277 6.20 2.43 26.64
N GLN A 278 6.41 3.73 26.41
CA GLN A 278 5.68 4.81 27.07
C GLN A 278 4.39 5.19 26.34
N ASN A 279 4.04 4.51 25.23
CA ASN A 279 2.94 4.87 24.36
C ASN A 279 2.96 6.37 23.97
N LYS A 280 4.13 6.85 23.55
CA LYS A 280 4.33 8.27 23.22
C LYS A 280 3.33 8.71 22.14
N PRO A 281 2.66 9.87 22.31
CA PRO A 281 1.77 10.41 21.27
C PRO A 281 2.48 10.49 19.93
N TYR A 282 1.80 10.04 18.87
CA TYR A 282 2.39 9.94 17.54
C TYR A 282 2.90 11.28 17.01
N ASP A 283 2.19 12.37 17.28
CA ASP A 283 2.60 13.73 16.86
C ASP A 283 3.91 14.15 17.54
N ALA A 284 4.07 13.85 18.83
CA ALA A 284 5.31 14.10 19.56
C ALA A 284 6.45 13.21 19.04
N PHE A 285 6.19 11.92 18.84
CA PHE A 285 7.17 10.97 18.31
C PHE A 285 7.71 11.38 16.93
N VAL A 286 6.83 11.80 16.02
CA VAL A 286 7.23 12.28 14.69
C VAL A 286 7.96 13.63 14.79
N ARG A 287 7.44 14.58 15.58
CA ARG A 287 8.05 15.91 15.72
C ARG A 287 9.47 15.83 16.29
N GLU A 288 9.69 15.02 17.32
CA GLU A 288 11.02 14.80 17.89
C GLU A 288 12.00 14.17 16.89
N GLN A 289 11.54 13.27 16.02
CA GLN A 289 12.40 12.64 15.02
C GLN A 289 12.79 13.57 13.88
N LEU A 290 11.92 14.51 13.49
CA LEU A 290 12.18 15.44 12.39
C LEU A 290 12.92 16.70 12.82
N ALA A 291 12.70 17.17 14.04
CA ALA A 291 13.17 18.48 14.50
C ALA A 291 13.49 18.53 16.01
N GLY A 292 13.82 17.39 16.62
CA GLY A 292 14.10 17.30 18.05
C GLY A 292 15.33 18.09 18.53
N ASP A 293 16.23 18.46 17.64
CA ASP A 293 17.35 19.39 17.84
C ASP A 293 16.89 20.85 18.01
N MET A 294 15.75 21.19 17.40
CA MET A 294 15.12 22.51 17.48
C MET A 294 14.13 22.64 18.65
N ILE A 295 13.81 21.54 19.33
CA ILE A 295 12.90 21.54 20.49
C ILE A 295 13.73 21.79 21.77
N PRO A 296 13.31 22.71 22.66
CA PRO A 296 13.95 22.87 23.97
C PRO A 296 13.98 21.55 24.73
N ALA A 297 15.18 20.97 24.87
CA ALA A 297 15.36 19.64 25.44
C ALA A 297 15.16 19.67 26.96
N LYS A 298 14.28 18.80 27.47
CA LYS A 298 14.22 18.45 28.90
C LYS A 298 15.15 17.29 29.25
N THR A 299 15.47 16.47 28.25
CA THR A 299 16.31 15.27 28.34
C THR A 299 17.05 15.10 27.01
N ALA A 300 18.12 14.30 26.99
CA ALA A 300 18.84 13.98 25.76
C ALA A 300 17.97 13.27 24.69
N ASP A 301 16.84 12.65 25.09
CA ASP A 301 15.95 11.91 24.19
C ASP A 301 15.47 12.72 22.98
N THR A 302 15.16 14.02 23.13
CA THR A 302 14.71 14.83 21.98
C THR A 302 15.82 15.01 20.95
N TRP A 303 17.07 15.15 21.39
CA TRP A 303 18.21 15.20 20.48
C TRP A 303 18.49 13.84 19.85
N ILE A 304 18.48 12.77 20.66
CA ILE A 304 18.67 11.39 20.18
C ILE A 304 17.60 11.02 19.13
N ALA A 305 16.37 11.48 19.27
CA ALA A 305 15.28 11.24 18.33
C ALA A 305 15.62 11.69 16.90
N THR A 306 16.37 12.80 16.74
CA THR A 306 16.83 13.26 15.42
C THR A 306 17.81 12.30 14.74
N GLY A 307 18.28 11.27 15.45
CA GLY A 307 18.94 10.12 14.83
C GLY A 307 18.16 9.51 13.66
N TYR A 308 16.83 9.65 13.63
CA TYR A 308 15.98 9.28 12.50
C TYR A 308 16.49 9.85 11.16
N VAL A 309 16.80 11.15 11.09
CA VAL A 309 17.26 11.80 9.84
C VAL A 309 18.68 11.37 9.42
N ARG A 310 19.37 10.62 10.29
CA ARG A 310 20.70 10.06 10.05
C ARG A 310 20.68 8.55 9.77
N CYS A 311 19.51 7.91 9.84
CA CYS A 311 19.43 6.46 9.63
C CYS A 311 19.57 6.07 8.16
N ASN A 312 19.05 6.88 7.23
CA ASN A 312 19.21 6.64 5.80
C ASN A 312 20.64 6.94 5.32
N VAL A 313 21.07 6.26 4.26
CA VAL A 313 22.32 6.57 3.55
C VAL A 313 22.09 7.89 2.81
N SER A 314 22.49 9.00 3.44
CA SER A 314 22.61 10.32 2.81
C SER A 314 23.98 10.49 2.21
#